data_AF-A0A843ELE2-F1
#
_entry.id   AF-A0A843ELE2-F1
#
_cell.length_a   1.000
_cell.length_b   1.000
_cell.length_c   1.000
_cell.angle_alpha   90.00
_cell.angle_beta   90.00
_cell.angle_gamma   90.00
#
_symmetry.space_group_name_H-M   'P 1'
#
loop_
_entity.id
_entity.type
_entity.pdbx_description
1 polymer ?
#
loop_
_entity_poly.entity_id
_entity_poly.type
_entity_poly.pdbx_seq_one_letter_code
_entity_poly.pdbx_strand_id
1 'polypeptide(L)' 'MRYFVITGHKAVTTGDFKLDDIAGGAGRLDILVRCVNSAFFLSHDLRKDVEIYLVLEGGDDAPKTVIFKGAEL' A
#
# COMPACT_ATOMS: atom_id res chain seq x y z
N MET A 1 16.78 -9.41 3.74
CA MET A 1 16.30 -8.03 3.59
C MET A 1 15.84 -7.81 2.15
N ARG A 2 14.57 -7.46 1.97
CA ARG A 2 13.92 -7.29 0.66
C ARG A 2 13.08 -6.01 0.68
N TYR A 3 13.20 -5.21 -0.38
CA TYR A 3 12.51 -3.93 -0.51
C TYR A 3 11.63 -3.95 -1.75
N PHE A 4 10.39 -3.48 -1.60
CA PHE A 4 9.45 -3.32 -2.72
C PHE A 4 8.96 -1.87 -2.75
N VAL A 5 9.00 -1.25 -3.93
CA VAL A 5 8.44 0.09 -4.15
C VAL A 5 7.33 -0.03 -5.17
N ILE A 6 6.10 0.30 -4.76
CA ILE A 6 4.91 0.21 -5.59
C ILE A 6 4.35 1.62 -5.76
N THR A 7 4.30 2.09 -7.01
CA THR A 7 3.77 3.41 -7.35
C THR A 7 2.31 3.29 -7.78
N GLY A 8 1.40 3.86 -6.99
CA GLY A 8 0.00 4.01 -7.32
C GLY A 8 -0.25 5.38 -7.97
N HIS A 9 -0.16 5.45 -9.30
CA HIS A 9 -0.35 6.69 -10.07
C HIS A 9 -1.69 7.41 -9.85
N LYS A 10 -2.71 6.67 -9.39
CA LYS A 10 -4.04 7.22 -9.11
C LYS A 10 -4.44 7.07 -7.64
N ALA A 11 -3.63 6.39 -6.83
CA ALA A 11 -3.99 6.05 -5.46
C ALA A 11 -4.10 7.33 -4.65
N VAL A 12 -5.29 7.61 -4.12
CA VAL A 12 -5.60 8.88 -3.48
C VAL A 12 -4.86 9.00 -2.15
N THR A 13 -4.42 10.22 -1.85
CA THR A 13 -3.65 10.57 -0.65
C THR A 13 -4.49 11.14 0.48
N THR A 14 -5.80 11.29 0.26
CA THR A 14 -6.81 11.71 1.21
C THR A 14 -7.58 10.51 1.77
N GLY A 15 -8.09 10.63 3.00
CA GLY A 15 -8.82 9.55 3.70
C GLY A 15 -10.33 9.55 3.48
N ASP A 16 -10.84 10.34 2.54
CA ASP A 16 -12.27 10.60 2.29
C ASP A 16 -12.90 9.68 1.23
N PHE A 17 -12.20 8.63 0.81
CA PHE A 17 -12.73 7.60 -0.09
C PHE A 17 -13.69 6.64 0.62
N LYS A 18 -14.58 6.00 -0.14
CA LYS A 18 -15.50 5.00 0.39
C LYS A 18 -14.87 3.61 0.37
N LEU A 19 -15.05 2.84 1.45
CA LEU A 19 -14.52 1.47 1.57
C LEU A 19 -15.21 0.46 0.64
N ASP A 20 -16.41 0.75 0.16
CA ASP A 20 -17.11 -0.05 -0.86
C ASP A 20 -16.68 0.29 -2.29
N ASP A 21 -15.85 1.33 -2.49
CA ASP A 21 -15.33 1.77 -3.79
C ASP A 21 -13.81 2.02 -3.78
N ILE A 22 -13.06 1.09 -3.19
CA ILE A 22 -11.59 1.19 -3.11
C ILE A 22 -10.95 1.07 -4.51
N ALA A 23 -11.57 0.32 -5.42
CA ALA A 23 -11.08 0.18 -6.79
C ALA A 23 -11.36 1.42 -7.65
N GLY A 24 -12.50 2.10 -7.46
CA GLY A 24 -12.82 3.33 -8.18
C GLY A 24 -12.31 4.56 -7.44
N GLY A 25 -13.10 5.03 -6.49
CA GLY A 25 -12.89 6.27 -5.73
C GLY A 25 -11.55 6.38 -5.00
N ALA A 26 -10.96 5.27 -4.53
CA ALA A 26 -9.63 5.30 -3.91
C ALA A 26 -8.46 5.16 -4.91
N GLY A 27 -8.75 5.10 -6.21
CA GLY A 27 -7.73 5.16 -7.26
C GLY A 27 -6.84 3.91 -7.34
N ARG A 28 -7.48 2.73 -7.36
CA ARG A 28 -6.81 1.42 -7.37
C ARG A 28 -6.00 1.10 -6.11
N LEU A 29 -6.34 1.71 -4.97
CA LEU A 29 -5.75 1.37 -3.68
C LEU A 29 -5.92 -0.13 -3.36
N ASP A 30 -6.94 -0.78 -3.93
CA ASP A 30 -7.20 -2.22 -3.84
C ASP A 30 -6.01 -3.06 -4.33
N ILE A 31 -5.29 -2.61 -5.38
CA ILE A 31 -4.07 -3.27 -5.85
C ILE A 31 -2.94 -3.10 -4.82
N LEU A 32 -2.73 -1.88 -4.34
CA LEU A 32 -1.62 -1.55 -3.44
C LEU A 32 -1.71 -2.35 -2.13
N VAL A 33 -2.90 -2.46 -1.54
CA VAL A 33 -3.10 -3.27 -0.33
C VAL A 33 -2.94 -4.77 -0.58
N ARG A 34 -3.24 -5.26 -1.79
CA ARG A 34 -2.90 -6.65 -2.18
C ARG A 34 -1.39 -6.85 -2.29
N CYS A 35 -0.64 -5.87 -2.78
CA CYS A 35 0.83 -5.92 -2.76
C CYS A 35 1.38 -6.01 -1.33
N VAL A 36 0.81 -5.29 -0.38
CA VAL A 36 1.16 -5.43 1.05
C VAL A 36 0.92 -6.85 1.53
N ASN A 37 -0.25 -7.43 1.24
CA ASN A 37 -0.56 -8.81 1.61
C ASN A 37 0.47 -9.80 1.03
N SER A 38 0.72 -9.74 -0.27
CA SER A 38 1.69 -10.62 -0.94
C SER A 38 3.14 -10.42 -0.48
N ALA A 39 3.50 -9.22 -0.03
CA ALA A 39 4.85 -8.94 0.47
C ALA A 39 5.13 -9.60 1.82
N PHE A 40 4.14 -9.64 2.72
CA PHE A 40 4.37 -10.05 4.11
C PHE A 40 3.87 -11.44 4.48
N PHE A 41 2.67 -11.83 4.03
CA PHE A 41 1.96 -12.95 4.63
C PHE A 41 2.56 -14.32 4.23
N LEU A 42 2.82 -15.15 5.24
CA LEU A 42 3.05 -16.58 5.13
C LEU A 42 1.85 -17.30 5.75
N SER A 43 1.81 -18.64 5.63
CA SER A 43 0.69 -19.42 6.19
C SER A 43 0.49 -19.20 7.69
N HIS A 44 1.58 -19.08 8.47
CA HIS A 44 1.56 -18.99 9.94
C HIS A 44 2.50 -17.93 10.51
N ASP A 45 3.02 -17.02 9.68
CA ASP A 45 3.95 -15.98 10.11
C ASP A 45 3.93 -14.79 9.13
N LEU A 46 4.68 -13.73 9.44
CA LEU A 46 4.97 -12.61 8.56
C LEU A 46 6.47 -12.55 8.27
N ARG A 47 6.84 -12.23 7.03
CA ARG A 47 8.23 -11.97 6.67
C ARG A 47 8.75 -10.74 7.41
N LYS A 48 9.60 -10.95 8.42
CA LYS A 48 10.19 -9.87 9.23
C LYS A 48 11.30 -9.08 8.52
N ASP A 49 11.88 -9.64 7.45
CA ASP A 49 12.97 -9.03 6.67
C ASP A 49 12.50 -8.33 5.38
N VAL A 50 11.25 -7.88 5.35
CA VAL A 50 10.63 -7.18 4.21
C VAL A 50 10.24 -5.76 4.59
N GLU A 51 10.40 -4.82 3.67
CA GLU A 51 9.73 -3.52 3.70
C GLU A 51 9.05 -3.26 2.36
N ILE A 52 7.86 -2.65 2.41
CA ILE A 52 7.14 -2.20 1.21
C ILE A 52 6.78 -0.73 1.35
N TYR A 53 7.05 0.00 0.28
CA TYR A 53 6.84 1.43 0.12
C TYR A 53 5.71 1.59 -0.89
N LEU A 54 4.58 2.12 -0.43
CA LEU A 54 3.49 2.50 -1.30
C LEU A 54 3.63 3.99 -1.59
N VAL A 55 3.93 4.35 -2.83
CA VAL A 55 4.02 5.74 -3.29
C VAL A 55 2.68 6.11 -3.92
N LEU A 56 1.91 6.95 -3.25
CA LEU A 56 0.57 7.36 -3.64
C LEU A 56 0.68 8.73 -4.33
N GLU A 57 0.34 8.76 -5.61
CA GLU A 57 0.50 9.93 -6.50
C GLU A 57 -0.85 10.55 -6.91
N GLY A 58 -1.96 10.10 -6.32
CA GLY A 58 -3.31 10.56 -6.65
C GLY A 58 -3.90 11.56 -5.65
N GLY A 59 -4.79 12.41 -6.15
CA GLY A 59 -5.49 13.44 -5.37
C GLY A 59 -4.68 14.71 -5.16
N ASP A 60 -5.28 15.70 -4.51
CA ASP A 60 -4.73 17.05 -4.37
C ASP A 60 -3.55 17.14 -3.38
N ASP A 61 -3.47 16.16 -2.48
CA ASP A 61 -2.52 16.07 -1.37
C ASP A 61 -1.28 15.20 -1.72
N ALA A 62 -1.14 14.82 -2.98
CA ALA A 62 -0.06 13.98 -3.47
C ALA A 62 1.28 14.74 -3.59
N PRO A 63 2.43 14.07 -3.44
CA PRO A 63 2.59 12.63 -3.15
C PRO A 63 2.63 12.32 -1.65
N LYS A 64 2.20 11.11 -1.27
CA LYS A 64 2.44 10.55 0.08
C LYS A 64 3.01 9.15 -0.05
N THR A 65 4.00 8.82 0.80
CA THR A 65 4.55 7.47 0.87
C THR A 65 4.17 6.82 2.19
N VAL A 66 3.57 5.64 2.11
CA VAL A 66 3.28 4.80 3.27
C VAL A 66 4.26 3.65 3.29
N ILE A 67 4.96 3.47 4.42
CA ILE A 67 5.98 2.45 4.58
C ILE A 67 5.47 1.42 5.59
N PHE A 68 5.51 0.16 5.19
CA PHE A 68 5.28 -0.98 6.08
C PHE A 68 6.60 -1.71 6.29
N LYS A 69 6.95 -1.98 7.55
CA LYS A 69 8.19 -2.68 7.91
C LYS A 69 7.86 -3.97 8.62
N GLY A 70 8.26 -5.10 8.04
CA GLY A 70 7.92 -6.42 8.55
C GLY A 70 8.37 -6.68 9.99
N ALA A 71 9.48 -6.07 10.41
CA ALA A 71 9.99 -6.17 11.77
C ALA A 71 9.14 -5.43 12.83
N GLU A 72 8.29 -4.48 12.42
CA GLU A 72 7.45 -3.64 13.29
C GLU A 72 5.95 -3.96 13.16
N LEU A 73 5.58 -4.92 12.30
CA LEU A 73 4.22 -5.46 12.14
C LEU A 73 4.01 -6.71 13.00
#